data_AF-A0A7C1R289-F1
#
_entry.id   AF-A0A7C1R289-F1
#
_cell.length_a   1.000
_cell.length_b   1.000
_cell.length_c   1.000
_cell.angle_alpha   90.00
_cell.angle_beta   90.00
_cell.angle_gamma   90.00
#
_symmetry.space_group_name_H-M   'P 1'
#
loop_
_entity.id
_entity.type
_entity.pdbx_description
1 polymer ?
#
loop_
_entity_poly.entity_id
_entity_poly.type
_entity_poly.pdbx_seq_one_letter_code
_entity_poly.pdbx_strand_id
1 'polypeptide(L)'
;MSDYKHTLNLPKTAFPMKASLSVREPEMLKRWQDLDVYKNLRKQREGRSKFILHDGPPYANGSIHIGHAVNKILKDMIVKSRGFMG
;
A
#
# COMPACT_ATOMS: atom_id res chain seq x y z
N MET A 1 -19.07 -40.96 -19.07
CA MET A 1 -18.25 -39.87 -19.66
C MET A 1 -16.98 -39.76 -18.82
N SER A 2 -15.82 -39.96 -19.43
CA SER A 2 -14.53 -39.93 -18.73
C SER A 2 -14.21 -38.51 -18.24
N ASP A 3 -13.82 -38.37 -16.98
CA ASP A 3 -13.44 -37.08 -16.39
C ASP A 3 -11.97 -36.76 -16.70
N TYR A 4 -11.75 -35.91 -17.70
CA TYR A 4 -10.42 -35.42 -18.11
C TYR A 4 -9.94 -34.22 -17.29
N LYS A 5 -10.70 -33.74 -16.31
CA LYS A 5 -10.35 -32.54 -15.53
C LYS A 5 -9.00 -32.67 -14.81
N HIS A 6 -8.64 -33.89 -14.43
CA HIS A 6 -7.38 -34.18 -13.74
C HIS A 6 -6.15 -34.21 -14.66
N THR A 7 -6.34 -34.29 -15.99
CA THR A 7 -5.23 -34.28 -16.96
C THR A 7 -4.88 -32.86 -17.43
N LEU A 8 -5.64 -31.85 -17.00
CA LEU A 8 -5.44 -30.45 -17.39
C LEU A 8 -4.61 -29.70 -16.34
N ASN A 9 -3.61 -28.94 -16.80
CA ASN A 9 -2.82 -28.06 -15.94
C ASN A 9 -3.53 -26.71 -15.72
N LEU A 10 -4.58 -26.73 -14.89
CA LEU A 10 -5.37 -25.54 -14.59
C LEU A 10 -4.68 -24.64 -13.55
N PRO A 11 -4.76 -23.31 -13.68
CA PRO A 11 -4.27 -22.39 -12.65
C PRO A 11 -4.94 -22.63 -11.31
N LYS A 12 -4.13 -22.67 -10.24
CA LYS A 12 -4.60 -22.78 -8.85
C LYS A 12 -4.00 -21.65 -8.04
N THR A 13 -4.83 -20.94 -7.30
CA THR A 13 -4.39 -19.87 -6.40
C THR A 13 -5.27 -19.82 -5.16
N ALA A 14 -4.65 -19.52 -4.02
CA ALA A 14 -5.36 -19.19 -2.79
C ALA A 14 -5.82 -17.71 -2.80
N PHE A 15 -5.42 -16.92 -3.79
CA PHE A 15 -5.85 -15.54 -3.95
C PHE A 15 -7.33 -15.50 -4.34
N PRO A 16 -8.23 -14.97 -3.49
CA PRO A 16 -9.64 -14.97 -3.80
C PRO A 16 -9.96 -13.94 -4.86
N MET A 17 -10.91 -14.29 -5.72
CA MET A 17 -11.39 -13.41 -6.79
C MET A 17 -12.11 -12.17 -6.23
N LYS A 18 -12.80 -12.30 -5.09
CA LYS A 18 -13.45 -11.16 -4.41
C LYS A 18 -12.44 -10.43 -3.53
N ALA A 19 -12.32 -9.11 -3.72
CA ALA A 19 -11.34 -8.30 -3.03
C ALA A 19 -11.64 -8.11 -1.54
N SER A 20 -12.90 -7.83 -1.16
CA SER A 20 -13.31 -7.57 0.23
C SER A 20 -12.45 -6.50 0.94
N LEU A 21 -12.20 -5.38 0.24
CA LEU A 21 -11.25 -4.34 0.67
C LEU A 21 -11.60 -3.71 2.02
N SER A 22 -12.89 -3.54 2.34
CA SER A 22 -13.32 -2.98 3.63
C SER A 22 -12.87 -3.79 4.86
N VAL A 23 -12.55 -5.08 4.67
CA VAL A 23 -11.98 -5.95 5.72
C VAL A 23 -10.46 -6.04 5.58
N ARG A 24 -9.97 -6.23 4.35
CA ARG A 24 -8.54 -6.47 4.10
C ARG A 24 -7.66 -5.25 4.30
N GLU A 25 -8.12 -4.07 3.93
CA GLU A 25 -7.32 -2.85 4.07
C GLU A 25 -7.01 -2.54 5.55
N PRO A 26 -7.98 -2.60 6.49
CA PRO A 26 -7.69 -2.51 7.92
C PRO A 26 -6.68 -3.57 8.40
N GLU A 27 -6.82 -4.82 7.98
CA GLU A 27 -5.89 -5.91 8.35
C GLU A 27 -4.46 -5.66 7.82
N MET A 28 -4.34 -5.18 6.59
CA MET A 28 -3.07 -4.79 5.98
C MET A 28 -2.42 -3.64 6.74
N LEU A 29 -3.18 -2.61 7.09
CA LEU A 29 -2.68 -1.46 7.87
C LEU A 29 -2.19 -1.91 9.25
N LYS A 30 -2.96 -2.75 9.95
CA LYS A 30 -2.55 -3.34 11.24
C LYS A 30 -1.23 -4.11 11.09
N ARG A 31 -1.13 -4.96 10.07
CA ARG A 31 0.12 -5.70 9.80
C ARG A 31 1.30 -4.76 9.54
N TRP A 32 1.10 -3.65 8.81
CA TRP A 32 2.19 -2.69 8.57
C TRP A 32 2.64 -1.97 9.84
N GLN A 33 1.70 -1.68 10.75
CA GLN A 33 2.00 -1.10 12.06
C GLN A 33 2.75 -2.09 12.95
N ASP A 34 2.27 -3.33 13.03
CA ASP A 34 2.89 -4.42 13.81
C ASP A 34 4.35 -4.68 13.35
N LEU A 35 4.61 -4.53 12.04
CA LEU A 35 5.93 -4.69 11.44
C LEU A 35 6.79 -3.41 11.44
N ASP A 36 6.27 -2.28 11.91
CA ASP A 36 6.93 -0.96 11.87
C ASP A 36 7.55 -0.66 10.48
N VAL A 37 6.74 -0.85 9.43
CA VAL A 37 7.20 -0.80 8.02
C VAL A 37 7.88 0.53 7.71
N TYR A 38 7.36 1.64 8.24
CA TYR A 38 7.96 2.95 7.99
C TYR A 38 9.37 3.06 8.54
N LYS A 39 9.61 2.64 9.80
CA LYS A 39 10.95 2.66 10.40
C LYS A 39 11.91 1.75 9.65
N ASN A 40 11.45 0.57 9.25
CA ASN A 40 12.25 -0.37 8.44
C ASN A 40 12.64 0.22 7.08
N LEU A 41 11.71 0.90 6.39
CA LEU A 41 12.00 1.62 5.14
C LEU A 41 13.01 2.75 5.34
N ARG A 42 12.94 3.48 6.47
CA ARG A 42 13.91 4.54 6.78
C ARG A 42 15.31 3.98 7.03
N LYS A 43 15.41 2.89 7.80
CA LYS A 43 16.67 2.20 8.09
C LYS A 43 17.35 1.69 6.83
N GLN A 44 16.60 1.07 5.92
CA GLN A 44 17.13 0.57 4.64
C GLN A 44 17.67 1.66 3.71
N ARG A 45 17.33 2.93 3.95
CA ARG A 45 17.76 4.09 3.14
C ARG A 45 18.73 5.02 3.86
N GLU A 46 19.32 4.59 4.97
CA GLU A 46 20.39 5.33 5.63
C GLU A 46 21.55 5.58 4.65
N GLY A 47 22.12 6.78 4.70
CA GLY A 47 23.22 7.21 3.81
C GLY A 47 22.85 7.55 2.37
N ARG A 48 21.61 7.30 1.91
CA ARG A 48 21.18 7.64 0.54
C ARG A 48 20.84 9.11 0.38
N SER A 49 20.85 9.59 -0.87
CA SER A 49 20.39 10.94 -1.21
C SER A 49 18.93 11.12 -0.78
N LYS A 50 18.63 12.27 -0.17
CA LYS A 50 17.31 12.54 0.39
C LYS A 50 16.45 13.22 -0.67
N PHE A 51 15.28 12.64 -0.92
CA PHE A 51 14.16 13.35 -1.51
C PHE A 51 13.21 13.81 -0.40
N ILE A 52 12.91 15.11 -0.35
CA ILE A 52 12.05 15.71 0.66
C ILE A 52 10.85 16.36 -0.04
N LEU A 53 9.65 15.90 0.31
CA LEU A 53 8.40 16.53 -0.11
C LEU A 53 7.79 17.20 1.11
N HIS A 54 7.72 18.53 1.10
CA HIS A 54 7.10 19.29 2.18
C HIS A 54 5.57 19.21 2.07
N ASP A 55 4.94 18.76 3.16
CA ASP A 55 3.50 18.65 3.27
C ASP A 55 2.93 19.93 3.91
N GLY A 56 2.10 20.67 3.17
CA GLY A 56 1.37 21.81 3.72
C GLY A 56 0.42 21.34 4.84
N PRO A 57 0.47 21.95 6.04
CA PRO A 57 -0.38 21.53 7.15
C PRO A 57 -1.85 21.76 6.78
N PRO A 58 -2.73 20.74 6.89
CA PRO A 58 -4.15 20.98 6.77
C PRO A 58 -4.64 21.82 7.95
N TYR A 59 -5.71 22.59 7.74
CA TYR A 59 -6.39 23.19 8.88
C TYR A 59 -6.96 22.10 9.79
N ALA A 60 -6.79 22.26 11.10
CA ALA A 60 -7.25 21.29 12.10
C ALA A 60 -8.74 21.47 12.44
N ASN A 61 -9.55 21.92 11.48
CA ASN A 61 -10.98 22.15 11.64
C ASN A 61 -11.78 21.36 10.59
N GLY A 62 -12.97 20.90 10.99
CA GLY A 62 -13.87 20.16 10.10
C GLY A 62 -13.44 18.73 9.79
N SER A 63 -14.25 18.07 8.96
CA SER A 63 -14.01 16.69 8.53
C SER A 63 -13.18 16.63 7.25
N ILE A 64 -12.43 15.55 7.10
CA ILE A 64 -11.69 15.24 5.88
C ILE A 64 -12.67 15.01 4.73
N HIS A 65 -12.52 15.78 3.65
CA HIS A 65 -13.24 15.59 2.39
C HIS A 65 -12.33 14.99 1.29
N ILE A 66 -12.91 14.64 0.14
CA ILE A 66 -12.19 13.96 -0.95
C ILE A 66 -10.93 14.68 -1.44
N GLY A 67 -10.94 16.02 -1.46
CA GLY A 67 -9.75 16.83 -1.77
C GLY A 67 -8.54 16.56 -0.86
N HIS A 68 -8.77 16.28 0.42
CA HIS A 68 -7.70 15.85 1.32
C HIS A 68 -7.14 14.48 0.93
N ALA A 69 -8.03 13.53 0.59
CA ALA A 69 -7.62 12.19 0.16
C ALA A 69 -6.78 12.26 -1.12
N VAL A 70 -7.23 13.01 -2.13
CA VAL A 70 -6.47 13.21 -3.38
C VAL A 70 -5.09 13.80 -3.08
N ASN A 71 -5.02 14.84 -2.24
CA ASN A 71 -3.76 15.47 -1.87
C ASN A 71 -2.78 14.49 -1.21
N LYS A 72 -3.24 13.69 -0.23
CA LYS A 72 -2.37 12.76 0.50
C LYS A 72 -1.99 11.54 -0.34
N ILE A 73 -2.90 11.01 -1.16
CA ILE A 73 -2.61 9.88 -2.06
C ILE A 73 -1.53 10.25 -3.07
N LEU A 74 -1.62 11.42 -3.71
CA LEU A 74 -0.62 11.87 -4.68
C LEU A 74 0.77 12.08 -4.03
N LYS A 75 0.81 12.68 -2.84
CA LYS A 75 2.05 12.85 -2.08
C LYS A 75 2.68 11.50 -1.71
N ASP A 76 1.87 10.54 -1.27
CA ASP A 76 2.32 9.19 -0.94
C ASP A 76 2.87 8.44 -2.17
N MET A 77 2.21 8.54 -3.33
CA MET A 77 2.71 7.99 -4.60
C MET A 77 4.10 8.52 -4.96
N ILE A 78 4.30 9.85 -4.85
CA ILE A 78 5.60 10.49 -5.17
C ILE A 78 6.68 10.02 -4.18
N VAL A 79 6.40 10.02 -2.87
CA VAL A 79 7.36 9.60 -1.83
C VAL A 79 7.74 8.13 -1.99
N LYS A 80 6.76 7.25 -2.28
CA LYS A 80 7.01 5.83 -2.54
C LYS A 80 7.83 5.63 -3.81
N SER A 81 7.45 6.26 -4.91
CA SER A 81 8.16 6.16 -6.19
C SER A 81 9.62 6.60 -6.07
N ARG A 82 9.87 7.84 -5.59
CA ARG A 82 11.23 8.35 -5.35
C ARG A 82 12.02 7.46 -4.41
N GLY A 83 11.34 6.89 -3.43
CA GLY A 83 11.92 5.95 -2.53
C GLY A 83 12.36 4.62 -3.15
N PHE A 84 11.50 4.03 -3.98
CA PHE A 84 11.76 2.70 -4.55
C PHE A 84 12.78 2.75 -5.69
N MET A 85 12.99 3.91 -6.29
CA MET A 85 13.96 4.10 -7.38
C MET A 85 15.44 4.07 -6.95
N GLY A 86 15.76 4.26 -5.66
CA GLY A 86 17.15 4.21 -5.16
C GLY A 86 17.60 5.49 -4.51
#